data_AF-A0A6J8B0C6-F1
#
_entry.id   AF-A0A6J8B0C6-F1
#
_cell.length_a   1.000
_cell.length_b   1.000
_cell.length_c   1.000
_cell.angle_alpha   90.00
_cell.angle_beta   90.00
_cell.angle_gamma   90.00
#
_symmetry.space_group_name_H-M   'P 1'
#
loop_
_entity.id
_entity.type
_entity.pdbx_description
1 polymer ?
#
loop_
_entity_poly.entity_id
_entity_poly.type
_entity_poly.pdbx_seq_one_letter_code
_entity_poly.pdbx_strand_id
1 'polypeptide(L)'
;MVTGCLHRVKSWFDCYDLDSLLQFVIDRRLNESVNSGFNDQEQQLLVYFAQNYSPNRLSHITANPPNHVISLTNWEIMASLLRRVGPTQQQSLMAPGGYVTYEGSLILDPVPSPSEPFLFVDSHFHLDLVLKRLHFKTFLHMSSEMSPAENNNSFYYGIANYVFPNHWNDWAVQVGVAHSVYVSFGIHPHIAAKGVTTNQLEDLEYLLGSYKCVAVGEIGLDFTTRCDCRRCNTPEQCKKRMRECQEQALIQMMDIAQRRQMPVILHCRDGGSGEAAARVLTLIHGGFANLK
;
A
#
# COMPACT_ATOMS: atom_id res chain seq x y z
N MET A 1 5.91 -4.02 13.17
CA MET A 1 5.14 -5.19 12.71
C MET A 1 6.06 -6.14 11.98
N VAL A 2 6.56 -7.13 12.71
CA VAL A 2 7.39 -8.22 12.18
C VAL A 2 6.45 -9.33 11.73
N THR A 3 6.75 -10.04 10.65
CA THR A 3 5.96 -11.20 10.24
C THR A 3 6.04 -12.29 11.31
N GLY A 4 4.90 -12.84 11.76
CA GLY A 4 4.89 -13.93 12.77
C GLY A 4 5.66 -15.18 12.33
N CYS A 5 5.88 -15.32 11.02
CA CYS A 5 6.76 -16.33 10.44
C CYS A 5 8.21 -16.21 10.93
N LEU A 6 8.79 -15.02 11.02
CA LEU A 6 10.18 -14.85 11.48
C LEU A 6 10.35 -15.24 12.95
N HIS A 7 9.34 -14.97 13.79
CA HIS A 7 9.32 -15.42 15.19
C HIS A 7 9.21 -16.94 15.33
N ARG A 8 8.58 -17.63 14.39
CA ARG A 8 8.54 -19.09 14.35
C ARG A 8 9.85 -19.67 13.83
N VAL A 9 10.45 -19.05 12.82
CA VAL A 9 11.66 -19.54 12.17
C VAL A 9 12.89 -19.38 13.07
N LYS A 10 12.99 -18.34 13.89
CA LYS A 10 14.17 -18.13 14.76
C LYS A 10 14.48 -19.31 15.67
N SER A 11 13.46 -19.99 16.20
CA SER A 11 13.63 -21.13 17.11
C SER A 11 14.18 -22.37 16.41
N TRP A 12 14.07 -22.46 15.08
CA TRP A 12 14.66 -23.54 14.29
C TRP A 12 16.17 -23.40 14.10
N PHE A 13 16.71 -22.22 14.36
CA PHE A 13 18.12 -21.87 14.20
C PHE A 13 18.76 -21.45 15.52
N ASP A 14 18.18 -21.86 16.66
CA ASP A 14 18.65 -21.54 18.02
C ASP A 14 18.83 -20.03 18.27
N CYS A 15 18.03 -19.20 17.59
CA CYS A 15 18.06 -17.74 17.73
C CYS A 15 17.00 -17.30 18.74
N TYR A 16 17.43 -16.55 19.76
CA TYR A 16 16.60 -16.16 20.90
C TYR A 16 15.68 -14.96 20.61
N ASP A 17 16.06 -14.14 19.64
CA ASP A 17 15.34 -12.95 19.18
C ASP A 17 15.53 -12.76 17.66
N LEU A 18 14.94 -11.72 17.10
CA LEU A 18 15.08 -11.44 15.67
C LEU A 18 16.46 -10.91 15.32
N ASP A 19 17.09 -10.18 16.23
CA ASP A 19 18.42 -9.61 16.01
C ASP A 19 19.46 -10.72 15.89
N SER A 20 19.38 -11.75 16.74
CA SER A 20 20.18 -12.97 16.65
C SER A 20 19.85 -13.80 15.41
N LEU A 21 18.60 -13.85 14.95
CA LEU A 21 18.25 -14.48 13.67
C LEU A 21 18.85 -13.72 12.48
N LEU A 22 18.80 -12.39 12.48
CA LEU A 22 19.40 -11.54 11.46
C LEU A 22 20.92 -11.66 11.48
N GLN A 23 21.54 -11.66 12.67
CA GLN A 23 22.97 -11.88 12.83
C GLN A 23 23.36 -13.27 12.35
N PHE A 24 22.56 -14.31 12.64
CA PHE A 24 22.76 -15.66 12.11
C PHE A 24 22.72 -15.69 10.57
N VAL A 25 21.77 -14.99 9.96
CA VAL A 25 21.65 -14.85 8.50
C VAL A 25 22.89 -14.16 7.91
N ILE A 26 23.38 -13.11 8.56
CA ILE A 26 24.58 -12.34 8.18
C ILE A 26 25.84 -13.20 8.33
N ASP A 27 26.08 -13.78 9.50
CA ASP A 27 27.27 -14.56 9.85
C ASP A 27 27.40 -15.81 8.96
N ARG A 28 26.28 -16.48 8.72
CA ARG A 28 26.22 -17.67 7.87
C ARG A 28 26.10 -17.34 6.39
N ARG A 29 26.10 -16.05 6.03
CA ARG A 29 26.08 -15.60 4.65
C ARG A 29 24.90 -16.19 3.86
N LEU A 30 23.75 -16.33 4.52
CA LEU A 30 22.58 -17.03 3.95
C LEU A 30 21.96 -16.30 2.76
N ASN A 31 22.36 -15.04 2.55
CA ASN A 31 21.93 -14.20 1.45
C ASN A 31 22.94 -14.19 0.28
N GLU A 32 24.03 -14.97 0.34
CA GLU A 32 25.07 -14.97 -0.72
C GLU A 32 24.60 -15.54 -2.08
N SER A 33 23.40 -16.13 -2.19
CA SER A 33 22.81 -16.34 -3.53
C SER A 33 22.21 -15.06 -4.15
N VAL A 34 22.28 -13.91 -3.46
CA VAL A 34 21.80 -12.59 -3.89
C VAL A 34 22.92 -11.56 -3.62
N ASN A 35 23.80 -11.38 -4.60
CA ASN A 35 25.07 -10.64 -4.50
C ASN A 35 24.94 -9.12 -4.27
N SER A 36 24.67 -8.63 -3.05
CA SER A 36 25.10 -7.25 -2.67
C SER A 36 25.05 -6.88 -1.18
N GLY A 37 24.70 -7.78 -0.25
CA GLY A 37 24.56 -7.40 1.17
C GLY A 37 23.43 -6.40 1.39
N PHE A 38 23.10 -6.11 2.66
CA PHE A 38 22.19 -5.00 2.97
C PHE A 38 22.94 -3.70 2.81
N ASN A 39 22.43 -2.79 2.00
CA ASN A 39 23.03 -1.47 1.87
C ASN A 39 22.78 -0.64 3.15
N ASP A 40 23.55 0.44 3.31
CA ASP A 40 23.51 1.28 4.51
C ASP A 40 22.11 1.83 4.80
N GLN A 41 21.29 2.02 3.77
CA GLN A 41 19.93 2.53 3.88
C GLN A 41 18.97 1.46 4.43
N GLU A 42 19.12 0.21 4.00
CA GLU A 42 18.37 -0.93 4.53
C GLU A 42 18.73 -1.22 5.99
N GLN A 43 20.02 -1.14 6.34
CA GLN A 43 20.48 -1.26 7.73
C GLN A 43 19.93 -0.13 8.60
N GLN A 44 19.95 1.12 8.11
CA GLN A 44 19.39 2.27 8.83
C GLN A 44 17.88 2.17 9.00
N LEU A 45 17.15 1.64 8.02
CA LEU A 45 15.70 1.42 8.12
C LEU A 45 15.36 0.33 9.14
N LEU A 46 16.14 -0.74 9.20
CA LEU A 46 16.00 -1.79 10.22
C LEU A 46 16.25 -1.24 11.62
N VAL A 47 17.33 -0.46 11.80
CA VAL A 47 17.67 0.19 13.08
C VAL A 47 16.60 1.22 13.47
N TYR A 48 16.16 2.06 12.53
CA TYR A 48 15.09 3.03 12.75
C TYR A 48 13.79 2.34 13.16
N PHE A 49 13.44 1.22 12.53
CA PHE A 49 12.20 0.51 12.83
C PHE A 49 12.24 -0.17 14.22
N ALA A 50 13.38 -0.77 14.58
CA ALA A 50 13.62 -1.31 15.91
C ALA A 50 13.55 -0.22 17.00
N GLN A 51 14.04 0.98 16.72
CA GLN A 51 14.03 2.11 17.64
C GLN A 51 12.67 2.79 17.78
N ASN A 52 11.88 2.87 16.70
CA ASN A 52 10.67 3.72 16.65
C ASN A 52 9.36 2.95 16.75
N TYR A 53 9.35 1.64 16.46
CA TYR A 53 8.16 0.80 16.52
C TYR A 53 8.26 -0.32 17.56
N SER A 54 9.29 -0.28 18.41
CA SER A 54 9.43 -1.09 19.62
C SER A 54 9.14 -0.28 20.90
N PRO A 55 7.88 0.15 21.11
CA PRO A 55 7.43 0.24 22.50
C PRO A 55 6.08 -0.45 22.78
N ASN A 56 5.34 -0.88 21.76
CA ASN A 56 4.08 -1.59 21.99
C ASN A 56 4.28 -3.09 21.81
N ARG A 57 4.45 -3.79 22.94
CA ARG A 57 4.34 -5.25 23.01
C ARG A 57 2.90 -5.65 22.70
N LEU A 58 2.61 -5.93 21.44
CA LEU A 58 1.50 -6.83 21.13
C LEU A 58 1.92 -8.22 21.62
N SER A 59 1.14 -8.83 22.50
CA SER A 59 1.46 -10.14 23.11
C SER A 59 1.50 -11.29 22.10
N HIS A 60 0.98 -11.10 20.89
CA HIS A 60 0.81 -12.15 19.87
C HIS A 60 1.03 -11.62 18.46
N ILE A 61 1.62 -12.45 17.58
CA ILE A 61 1.93 -12.12 16.18
C ILE A 61 1.31 -13.19 15.27
N THR A 62 0.66 -12.77 14.17
CA THR A 62 0.01 -13.68 13.20
C THR A 62 0.96 -14.14 12.10
N ALA A 63 0.82 -15.39 11.66
CA ALA A 63 1.65 -16.00 10.62
C ALA A 63 1.02 -15.97 9.20
N ASN A 64 -0.18 -15.40 9.03
CA ASN A 64 -0.92 -15.39 7.75
C ASN A 64 -1.98 -14.27 7.73
N PRO A 65 -2.21 -13.54 6.60
CA PRO A 65 -1.48 -13.52 5.34
C PRO A 65 -0.26 -12.59 5.33
N PRO A 66 0.72 -12.83 4.44
CA PRO A 66 1.93 -12.02 4.32
C PRO A 66 1.66 -10.71 3.55
N ASN A 67 0.69 -9.91 4.01
CA ASN A 67 0.34 -8.65 3.35
C ASN A 67 0.85 -7.45 4.17
N HIS A 68 2.17 -7.32 4.25
CA HIS A 68 2.80 -6.06 4.66
C HIS A 68 4.07 -5.86 3.86
N VAL A 69 4.41 -4.61 3.52
CA VAL A 69 5.62 -4.21 2.79
C VAL A 69 6.92 -4.80 3.38
N ILE A 70 6.91 -5.18 4.66
CA ILE A 70 8.01 -5.85 5.38
C ILE A 70 8.20 -7.33 4.93
N SER A 71 7.16 -7.98 4.40
CA SER A 71 7.24 -9.32 3.81
C SER A 71 8.03 -9.31 2.49
N LEU A 72 8.00 -8.20 1.74
CA LEU A 72 8.74 -8.04 0.48
C LEU A 72 10.23 -7.73 0.70
N THR A 73 10.63 -7.25 1.88
CA THR A 73 12.04 -7.07 2.24
C THR A 73 12.68 -8.33 2.85
N ASN A 74 11.87 -9.32 3.26
CA ASN A 74 12.34 -10.53 3.94
C ASN A 74 12.13 -11.84 3.15
N TRP A 75 11.56 -11.82 1.95
CA TRP A 75 11.23 -13.05 1.22
C TRP A 75 12.48 -13.87 0.86
N GLU A 76 13.62 -13.23 0.57
CA GLU A 76 14.89 -13.89 0.26
C GLU A 76 15.49 -14.56 1.49
N ILE A 77 15.48 -13.87 2.64
CA ILE A 77 15.90 -14.41 3.94
C ILE A 77 15.03 -15.64 4.28
N MET A 78 13.71 -15.49 4.15
CA MET A 78 12.77 -16.58 4.39
C MET A 78 13.01 -17.78 3.45
N ALA A 79 13.24 -17.55 2.16
CA ALA A 79 13.54 -18.60 1.21
C ALA A 79 14.85 -19.33 1.54
N SER A 80 15.90 -18.60 1.94
CA SER A 80 17.19 -19.17 2.32
C SER A 80 17.13 -19.99 3.61
N LEU A 81 16.37 -19.53 4.61
CA LEU A 81 16.12 -20.27 5.85
C LEU A 81 15.29 -21.53 5.58
N LEU A 82 14.24 -21.43 4.76
CA LEU A 82 13.37 -22.56 4.43
C LEU A 82 14.10 -23.71 3.73
N ARG A 83 15.07 -23.41 2.86
CA ARG A 83 15.89 -24.43 2.18
C ARG A 83 16.76 -25.27 3.13
N ARG A 84 16.94 -24.84 4.38
CA ARG A 84 17.83 -25.48 5.37
C ARG A 84 17.10 -26.32 6.41
N VAL A 85 15.77 -26.31 6.38
CA VAL A 85 14.92 -27.09 7.27
C VAL A 85 14.20 -28.19 6.47
N GLY A 86 13.85 -29.29 7.15
CA GLY A 86 13.25 -30.45 6.49
C GLY A 86 11.82 -30.19 5.98
N PRO A 87 11.31 -31.00 5.03
CA PRO A 87 9.96 -30.82 4.45
C PRO A 87 8.84 -30.72 5.50
N THR A 88 8.93 -31.45 6.60
CA THR A 88 7.98 -31.39 7.72
C THR A 88 7.95 -30.01 8.39
N GLN A 89 9.12 -29.38 8.59
CA GLN A 89 9.21 -28.03 9.16
C GLN A 89 8.70 -26.98 8.15
N GLN A 90 9.02 -27.14 6.87
CA GLN A 90 8.49 -26.27 5.80
C GLN A 90 6.96 -26.31 5.72
N GLN A 91 6.36 -27.50 5.80
CA GLN A 91 4.90 -27.68 5.82
C GLN A 91 4.25 -27.05 7.06
N SER A 92 4.94 -27.02 8.21
CA SER A 92 4.42 -26.40 9.43
C SER A 92 4.25 -24.88 9.34
N LEU A 93 4.89 -24.21 8.38
CA LEU A 93 4.64 -22.80 8.07
C LEU A 93 3.35 -22.60 7.26
N MET A 94 2.92 -23.60 6.51
CA MET A 94 1.67 -23.59 5.74
C MET A 94 0.48 -24.14 6.52
N ALA A 95 0.70 -24.64 7.75
CA ALA A 95 -0.36 -25.11 8.62
C ALA A 95 -1.26 -23.94 9.07
N PRO A 96 -2.59 -24.05 8.91
CA PRO A 96 -3.50 -22.97 9.27
C PRO A 96 -3.52 -22.70 10.78
N GLY A 97 -3.55 -21.41 11.16
CA GLY A 97 -4.22 -20.97 12.39
C GLY A 97 -3.44 -20.92 13.70
N GLY A 98 -2.10 -20.83 13.71
CA GLY A 98 -1.34 -20.68 14.96
C GLY A 98 -0.91 -19.25 15.24
N TYR A 99 -1.25 -18.71 16.42
CA TYR A 99 -0.59 -17.52 16.97
C TYR A 99 0.77 -17.91 17.54
N VAL A 100 1.75 -17.02 17.44
CA VAL A 100 3.10 -17.26 17.96
C VAL A 100 3.42 -16.16 18.98
N THR A 101 3.97 -16.56 20.12
CA THR A 101 4.52 -15.61 21.10
C THR A 101 5.79 -14.97 20.55
N TYR A 102 6.28 -13.90 21.18
CA TYR A 102 7.57 -13.33 20.82
C TYR A 102 8.72 -14.35 20.91
N GLU A 103 8.57 -15.37 21.76
CA GLU A 103 9.53 -16.46 22.00
C GLU A 103 9.45 -17.60 20.97
N GLY A 104 8.45 -17.61 20.08
CA GLY A 104 8.34 -18.63 19.03
C GLY A 104 7.48 -19.84 19.40
N SER A 105 6.86 -19.83 20.58
CA SER A 105 5.99 -20.91 21.05
C SER A 105 4.65 -20.89 20.30
N LEU A 106 4.20 -22.07 19.85
CA LEU A 106 2.88 -22.27 19.23
C LEU A 106 1.78 -22.11 20.29
N ILE A 107 0.84 -21.20 20.03
CA ILE A 107 -0.43 -21.11 20.76
C ILE A 107 -1.44 -21.97 20.00
N LEU A 108 -1.85 -23.08 20.63
CA LEU A 108 -2.74 -24.09 20.04
C LEU A 108 -4.23 -23.86 20.36
N ASP A 109 -4.54 -22.98 21.32
CA ASP A 109 -5.93 -22.63 21.61
C ASP A 109 -6.46 -21.65 20.55
N PRO A 110 -7.72 -21.80 20.10
CA PRO A 110 -8.39 -20.74 19.36
C PRO A 110 -8.40 -19.52 20.29
N VAL A 111 -7.70 -18.46 19.88
CA VAL A 111 -7.78 -17.18 20.57
C VAL A 111 -9.26 -16.87 20.76
N PRO A 112 -9.72 -16.64 22.01
CA PRO A 112 -11.08 -16.16 22.19
C PRO A 112 -11.21 -14.93 21.31
N SER A 113 -12.22 -14.89 20.44
CA SER A 113 -12.56 -13.70 19.67
C SER A 113 -12.46 -12.51 20.62
N PRO A 114 -11.69 -11.46 20.30
CA PRO A 114 -11.50 -10.37 21.24
C PRO A 114 -12.88 -9.89 21.69
N SER A 115 -13.01 -9.53 22.96
CA SER A 115 -14.27 -9.03 23.51
C SER A 115 -14.74 -7.74 22.81
N GLU A 116 -13.81 -7.06 22.12
CA GLU A 116 -14.04 -5.86 21.33
C GLU A 116 -13.76 -6.10 19.84
N PRO A 117 -14.48 -5.42 18.93
CA PRO A 117 -14.24 -5.55 17.50
C PRO A 117 -12.88 -4.96 17.10
N PHE A 118 -12.17 -5.65 16.21
CA PHE A 118 -11.00 -5.12 15.53
C PHE A 118 -11.40 -3.93 14.67
N LEU A 119 -10.85 -2.76 14.98
CA LEU A 119 -11.05 -1.55 14.19
C LEU A 119 -10.11 -1.56 12.98
N PHE A 120 -10.68 -1.43 11.78
CA PHE A 120 -9.91 -1.36 10.53
C PHE A 120 -9.99 0.03 9.92
N VAL A 121 -8.85 0.53 9.42
CA VAL A 121 -8.75 1.78 8.67
C VAL A 121 -8.26 1.47 7.26
N ASP A 122 -8.95 2.00 6.25
CA ASP A 122 -8.54 1.89 4.85
C ASP A 122 -8.08 3.25 4.33
N SER A 123 -6.77 3.44 4.17
CA SER A 123 -6.23 4.69 3.64
C SER A 123 -6.46 4.90 2.14
N HIS A 124 -6.96 3.89 1.42
CA HIS A 124 -7.08 3.93 -0.03
C HIS A 124 -8.09 2.87 -0.51
N PHE A 125 -9.28 3.32 -0.92
CA PHE A 125 -10.19 2.45 -1.67
C PHE A 125 -11.04 3.22 -2.69
N HIS A 126 -11.38 2.55 -3.80
CA HIS A 126 -12.28 3.10 -4.82
C HIS A 126 -13.74 2.80 -4.49
N LEU A 127 -14.35 3.63 -3.63
CA LEU A 127 -15.75 3.47 -3.24
C LEU A 127 -16.70 3.47 -4.45
N ASP A 128 -16.44 4.33 -5.42
CA ASP A 128 -17.18 4.42 -6.69
C ASP A 128 -17.21 3.07 -7.44
N LEU A 129 -16.08 2.39 -7.53
CA LEU A 129 -15.97 1.09 -8.18
C LEU A 129 -16.57 -0.04 -7.34
N VAL A 130 -16.39 0.00 -6.01
CA VAL A 130 -16.96 -0.98 -5.08
C VAL A 130 -18.48 -0.94 -5.13
N LEU A 131 -19.08 0.25 -4.98
CA LEU A 131 -20.53 0.44 -5.03
C LEU A 131 -21.10 -0.01 -6.38
N LYS A 132 -20.45 0.37 -7.48
CA LYS A 132 -20.85 -0.06 -8.83
C LYS A 132 -20.82 -1.57 -9.00
N ARG A 133 -19.77 -2.24 -8.51
CA ARG A 133 -19.60 -3.70 -8.61
C ARG A 133 -20.64 -4.45 -7.78
N LEU A 134 -21.00 -3.90 -6.62
CA LEU A 134 -21.93 -4.51 -5.68
C LEU A 134 -23.37 -4.01 -5.86
N HIS A 135 -23.61 -3.18 -6.88
CA HIS A 135 -24.92 -2.59 -7.18
C HIS A 135 -25.54 -1.77 -6.04
N PHE A 136 -24.70 -1.16 -5.20
CA PHE A 136 -25.11 -0.20 -4.18
C PHE A 136 -24.98 1.24 -4.70
N LYS A 137 -25.77 2.15 -4.11
CA LYS A 137 -25.70 3.59 -4.41
C LYS A 137 -24.94 4.39 -3.36
N THR A 138 -24.92 3.93 -2.11
CA THR A 138 -24.34 4.65 -0.98
C THR A 138 -23.55 3.70 -0.08
N PHE A 139 -22.52 4.24 0.56
CA PHE A 139 -21.70 3.51 1.53
C PHE A 139 -22.52 2.99 2.70
N LEU A 140 -23.47 3.79 3.21
CA LEU A 140 -24.30 3.40 4.36
C LEU A 140 -25.19 2.20 4.03
N HIS A 141 -25.83 2.18 2.85
CA HIS A 141 -26.66 1.06 2.44
C HIS A 141 -25.82 -0.21 2.22
N MET A 142 -24.64 -0.08 1.60
CA MET A 142 -23.70 -1.20 1.49
C MET A 142 -23.29 -1.72 2.87
N SER A 143 -22.93 -0.82 3.79
CA SER A 143 -22.43 -1.20 5.13
C SER A 143 -23.50 -1.85 6.01
N SER A 144 -24.77 -1.46 5.85
CA SER A 144 -25.89 -2.08 6.57
C SER A 144 -26.20 -3.49 6.07
N GLU A 145 -26.13 -3.71 4.76
CA GLU A 145 -26.41 -5.02 4.14
C GLU A 145 -25.22 -6.00 4.25
N MET A 146 -23.99 -5.46 4.30
CA MET A 146 -22.77 -6.26 4.28
C MET A 146 -22.07 -6.37 5.65
N SER A 147 -22.67 -5.85 6.73
CA SER A 147 -22.11 -6.02 8.07
C SER A 147 -22.01 -7.51 8.39
N PRO A 148 -20.79 -8.08 8.52
CA PRO A 148 -20.65 -9.48 8.81
C PRO A 148 -21.02 -9.67 10.28
N ALA A 149 -22.15 -10.34 10.55
CA ALA A 149 -22.45 -10.85 11.89
C ALA A 149 -21.38 -11.85 12.38
N GLU A 150 -20.51 -12.32 11.49
CA GLU A 150 -19.58 -13.44 11.71
C GLU A 150 -18.14 -13.01 11.99
N ASN A 151 -17.75 -11.76 11.69
CA ASN A 151 -16.38 -11.31 11.83
C ASN A 151 -16.33 -10.17 12.84
N ASN A 152 -15.58 -10.32 13.93
CA ASN A 152 -15.39 -9.33 14.98
C ASN A 152 -14.56 -8.11 14.49
N ASN A 153 -14.90 -7.54 13.33
CA ASN A 153 -14.22 -6.43 12.67
C ASN A 153 -15.21 -5.29 12.48
N SER A 154 -14.78 -4.06 12.74
CA SER A 154 -15.55 -2.84 12.51
C SER A 154 -14.75 -1.86 11.66
N PHE A 155 -15.34 -1.40 10.57
CA PHE A 155 -14.76 -0.35 9.74
C PHE A 155 -14.76 0.97 10.52
N TYR A 156 -13.58 1.50 10.79
CA TYR A 156 -13.40 2.68 11.63
C TYR A 156 -13.27 3.95 10.81
N TYR A 157 -12.31 4.00 9.88
CA TYR A 157 -12.14 5.11 8.96
C TYR A 157 -11.70 4.64 7.58
N GLY A 158 -11.97 5.44 6.55
CA GLY A 158 -11.21 5.31 5.32
C GLY A 158 -11.29 6.50 4.39
N ILE A 159 -10.42 6.48 3.39
CA ILE A 159 -10.31 7.51 2.35
C ILE A 159 -10.76 6.89 1.01
N ALA A 160 -11.90 7.35 0.53
CA ALA A 160 -12.47 6.98 -0.76
C ALA A 160 -11.85 7.82 -1.88
N ASN A 161 -11.23 7.16 -2.85
CA ASN A 161 -10.48 7.82 -3.91
C ASN A 161 -11.35 8.03 -5.15
N TYR A 162 -11.61 9.29 -5.47
CA TYR A 162 -12.35 9.71 -6.65
C TYR A 162 -11.39 10.24 -7.72
N VAL A 163 -10.89 9.31 -8.52
CA VAL A 163 -9.73 9.54 -9.41
C VAL A 163 -10.08 9.60 -10.90
N PHE A 164 -11.38 9.46 -11.18
CA PHE A 164 -11.96 9.48 -12.52
C PHE A 164 -12.89 10.70 -12.61
N PRO A 165 -12.59 11.70 -13.46
CA PRO A 165 -13.40 12.92 -13.53
C PRO A 165 -14.89 12.68 -13.79
N ASN A 166 -15.23 11.63 -14.55
CA ASN A 166 -16.61 11.26 -14.81
C ASN A 166 -17.34 10.62 -13.62
N HIS A 167 -16.66 10.31 -12.51
CA HIS A 167 -17.24 9.81 -11.27
C HIS A 167 -17.23 10.87 -10.14
N TRP A 168 -16.62 12.03 -10.36
CA TRP A 168 -16.54 13.07 -9.32
C TRP A 168 -17.92 13.49 -8.82
N ASN A 169 -18.92 13.64 -9.70
CA ASN A 169 -20.25 14.07 -9.27
C ASN A 169 -20.98 13.05 -8.37
N ASP A 170 -20.51 11.81 -8.28
CA ASP A 170 -21.17 10.78 -7.49
C ASP A 170 -20.75 10.81 -6.01
N TRP A 171 -19.63 11.45 -5.66
CA TRP A 171 -19.02 11.33 -4.33
C TRP A 171 -19.97 11.73 -3.20
N ALA A 172 -20.72 12.83 -3.40
CA ALA A 172 -21.57 13.39 -2.36
C ALA A 172 -22.74 12.44 -2.02
N VAL A 173 -23.29 11.75 -3.02
CA VAL A 173 -24.35 10.75 -2.83
C VAL A 173 -23.76 9.46 -2.27
N GLN A 174 -22.64 9.00 -2.83
CA GLN A 174 -22.02 7.73 -2.45
C GLN A 174 -21.50 7.74 -1.01
N VAL A 175 -20.84 8.83 -0.60
CA VAL A 175 -20.31 9.00 0.77
C VAL A 175 -21.41 9.48 1.71
N GLY A 176 -22.23 10.43 1.28
CA GLY A 176 -23.34 10.98 2.07
C GLY A 176 -22.92 11.44 3.46
N VAL A 177 -23.69 11.03 4.47
CA VAL A 177 -23.49 11.40 5.88
C VAL A 177 -22.57 10.45 6.64
N ALA A 178 -21.85 9.55 5.97
CA ALA A 178 -20.97 8.59 6.62
C ALA A 178 -19.80 9.31 7.32
N HIS A 179 -19.76 9.31 8.66
CA HIS A 179 -18.71 9.99 9.43
C HIS A 179 -17.34 9.31 9.31
N SER A 180 -17.31 8.02 9.02
CA SER A 180 -16.10 7.21 8.88
C SER A 180 -15.42 7.33 7.52
N VAL A 181 -16.04 7.98 6.53
CA VAL A 181 -15.49 8.06 5.17
C VAL A 181 -15.13 9.50 4.82
N TYR A 182 -13.85 9.67 4.47
CA TYR A 182 -13.27 10.87 3.87
C TYR A 182 -13.01 10.61 2.39
N VAL A 183 -12.67 11.66 1.63
CA VAL A 183 -12.42 11.54 0.19
C VAL A 183 -11.07 12.12 -0.21
N SER A 184 -10.51 11.58 -1.28
CA SER A 184 -9.45 12.22 -2.05
C SER A 184 -9.94 12.43 -3.48
N PHE A 185 -9.47 13.51 -4.11
CA PHE A 185 -9.74 13.79 -5.52
C PHE A 185 -8.44 13.93 -6.29
N GLY A 186 -8.40 13.34 -7.47
CA GLY A 186 -7.24 13.39 -8.35
C GLY A 186 -7.60 12.90 -9.74
N ILE A 187 -6.61 12.86 -10.62
CA ILE A 187 -6.74 12.30 -11.96
C ILE A 187 -5.72 11.17 -12.08
N HIS A 188 -6.21 9.93 -12.07
CA HIS A 188 -5.34 8.75 -12.10
C HIS A 188 -4.45 8.75 -13.37
N PRO A 189 -3.19 8.28 -13.31
CA PRO A 189 -2.25 8.28 -14.44
C PRO A 189 -2.82 7.66 -15.73
N HIS A 190 -3.64 6.61 -15.62
CA HIS A 190 -4.35 6.04 -16.77
C HIS A 190 -5.23 7.03 -17.54
N ILE A 191 -5.85 7.97 -16.84
CA ILE A 191 -6.68 9.02 -17.43
C ILE A 191 -5.79 10.16 -17.91
N ALA A 192 -4.84 10.59 -17.06
CA ALA A 192 -3.90 11.66 -17.38
C ALA A 192 -3.02 11.36 -18.61
N ALA A 193 -2.80 10.09 -18.94
CA ALA A 193 -2.11 9.64 -20.15
C ALA A 193 -2.72 10.17 -21.47
N LYS A 194 -3.97 10.63 -21.43
CA LYS A 194 -4.69 11.21 -22.58
C LYS A 194 -4.58 12.74 -22.65
N GLY A 195 -3.87 13.35 -21.69
CA GLY A 195 -3.86 14.78 -21.45
C GLY A 195 -4.96 15.19 -20.48
N VAL A 196 -4.66 16.21 -19.68
CA VAL A 196 -5.58 16.84 -18.73
C VAL A 196 -5.95 18.21 -19.27
N THR A 197 -7.24 18.56 -19.22
CA THR A 197 -7.72 19.88 -19.66
C THR A 197 -7.70 20.88 -18.52
N THR A 198 -7.69 22.18 -18.85
CA THR A 198 -7.79 23.25 -17.85
C THR A 198 -9.06 23.12 -17.00
N ASN A 199 -10.21 22.85 -17.62
CA ASN A 199 -11.47 22.65 -16.89
C ASN A 199 -11.38 21.50 -15.88
N GLN A 200 -10.69 20.39 -16.21
CA GLN A 200 -10.51 19.29 -15.27
C GLN A 200 -9.65 19.69 -14.05
N LEU A 201 -8.66 20.57 -14.23
CA LEU A 201 -7.86 21.09 -13.13
C LEU A 201 -8.66 22.07 -12.26
N GLU A 202 -9.48 22.92 -12.87
CA GLU A 202 -10.38 23.84 -12.17
C GLU A 202 -11.44 23.08 -11.36
N ASP A 203 -12.07 22.06 -11.96
CA ASP A 203 -13.03 21.18 -11.30
C ASP A 203 -12.38 20.43 -10.13
N LEU A 204 -11.16 19.90 -10.33
CA LEU A 204 -10.38 19.26 -9.26
C LEU A 204 -10.16 20.25 -8.11
N GLU A 205 -9.66 21.44 -8.40
CA GLU A 205 -9.36 22.44 -7.38
C GLU A 205 -10.61 22.91 -6.62
N TYR A 206 -11.76 22.97 -7.28
CA TYR A 206 -13.05 23.18 -6.62
C TYR A 206 -13.40 22.03 -5.67
N LEU A 207 -13.28 20.77 -6.12
CA LEU A 207 -13.60 19.58 -5.34
C LEU A 207 -12.72 19.42 -4.10
N LEU A 208 -11.45 19.83 -4.18
CA LEU A 208 -10.53 19.83 -3.04
C LEU A 208 -10.98 20.74 -1.89
N GLY A 209 -11.85 21.71 -2.14
CA GLY A 209 -12.49 22.52 -1.10
C GLY A 209 -13.65 21.83 -0.36
N SER A 210 -14.00 20.60 -0.74
CA SER A 210 -15.12 19.88 -0.12
C SER A 210 -14.82 19.47 1.33
N TYR A 211 -15.82 19.56 2.21
CA TYR A 211 -15.68 19.33 3.66
C TYR A 211 -15.17 17.93 4.08
N LYS A 212 -15.27 16.93 3.19
CA LYS A 212 -14.73 15.58 3.41
C LYS A 212 -13.41 15.32 2.71
N CYS A 213 -12.93 16.27 1.89
CA CYS A 213 -11.69 16.08 1.15
C CYS A 213 -10.49 16.28 2.06
N VAL A 214 -9.60 15.30 2.10
CA VAL A 214 -8.43 15.29 2.99
C VAL A 214 -7.10 15.17 2.24
N ALA A 215 -7.11 14.84 0.94
CA ALA A 215 -5.91 14.66 0.15
C ALA A 215 -6.16 14.91 -1.34
N VAL A 216 -5.09 15.27 -2.06
CA VAL A 216 -5.06 15.22 -3.53
C VAL A 216 -4.61 13.83 -3.95
N GLY A 217 -5.42 13.12 -4.71
CA GLY A 217 -5.05 11.79 -5.16
C GLY A 217 -6.22 10.93 -5.63
N GLU A 218 -5.92 9.82 -6.30
CA GLU A 218 -4.58 9.39 -6.68
C GLU A 218 -4.03 10.15 -7.89
N ILE A 219 -2.75 10.49 -7.82
CA ILE A 219 -1.97 11.11 -8.89
C ILE A 219 -0.63 10.37 -9.01
N GLY A 220 0.03 10.40 -10.16
CA GLY A 220 1.34 9.77 -10.29
C GLY A 220 1.62 9.25 -11.69
N LEU A 221 2.38 8.15 -11.77
CA LEU A 221 2.84 7.56 -13.03
C LEU A 221 2.49 6.07 -13.10
N ASP A 222 1.97 5.65 -14.25
CA ASP A 222 1.71 4.26 -14.59
C ASP A 222 2.31 3.92 -15.97
N PHE A 223 3.46 3.25 -15.96
CA PHE A 223 4.19 2.83 -17.15
C PHE A 223 3.65 1.53 -17.76
N THR A 224 2.61 0.94 -17.15
CA THR A 224 1.90 -0.23 -17.69
C THR A 224 0.70 0.16 -18.55
N THR A 225 0.39 1.46 -18.63
CA THR A 225 -0.68 2.00 -19.46
C THR A 225 -0.52 1.53 -20.91
N ARG A 226 -1.53 0.82 -21.42
CA ARG A 226 -1.54 0.33 -22.80
C ARG A 226 -1.82 1.46 -23.78
N CYS A 227 -1.26 1.38 -24.98
CA CYS A 227 -1.64 2.30 -26.06
C CYS A 227 -3.14 2.18 -26.34
N ASP A 228 -3.85 3.31 -26.34
CA ASP A 228 -5.27 3.38 -26.67
C ASP A 228 -5.54 3.53 -28.18
N CYS A 229 -4.47 3.65 -28.95
CA CYS A 229 -4.46 3.71 -30.40
C CYS A 229 -4.86 2.34 -31.02
N ARG A 230 -6.07 2.24 -31.59
CA ARG A 230 -6.55 0.98 -32.22
C ARG A 230 -5.66 0.48 -33.39
N ARG A 231 -4.84 1.36 -33.99
CA ARG A 231 -3.80 1.06 -34.99
C ARG A 231 -2.62 2.01 -34.79
N CYS A 232 -1.74 1.74 -33.82
CA CYS A 232 -0.44 2.43 -33.80
C CYS A 232 0.48 1.79 -34.83
N ASN A 233 1.03 2.59 -35.72
CA ASN A 233 2.23 2.20 -36.45
C ASN A 233 3.50 2.52 -35.63
N THR A 234 3.39 3.22 -34.49
CA THR A 234 4.51 3.62 -33.63
C THR A 234 4.19 3.50 -32.12
N PRO A 235 4.00 2.28 -31.58
CA PRO A 235 3.63 2.04 -30.17
C PRO A 235 4.55 2.72 -29.14
N GLU A 236 5.86 2.79 -29.43
CA GLU A 236 6.88 3.38 -28.57
C GLU A 236 6.69 4.89 -28.44
N GLN A 237 6.39 5.57 -29.56
CA GLN A 237 6.12 7.01 -29.57
C GLN A 237 4.84 7.33 -28.81
N CYS A 238 3.81 6.50 -28.96
CA CYS A 238 2.58 6.71 -28.21
C CYS A 238 2.80 6.52 -26.70
N LYS A 239 3.48 5.45 -26.28
CA LYS A 239 3.86 5.27 -24.87
C LYS A 239 4.67 6.44 -24.33
N LYS A 240 5.60 6.98 -25.11
CA LYS A 240 6.38 8.17 -24.72
C LYS A 240 5.49 9.38 -24.48
N ARG A 241 4.61 9.72 -25.44
CA ARG A 241 3.65 10.82 -25.30
C ARG A 241 2.75 10.64 -24.09
N MET A 242 2.23 9.44 -23.87
CA MET A 242 1.38 9.12 -22.72
C MET A 242 2.12 9.34 -21.40
N ARG A 243 3.39 8.94 -21.31
CA ARG A 243 4.24 9.23 -20.13
C ARG A 243 4.42 10.73 -19.94
N GLU A 244 4.75 11.46 -21.00
CA GLU A 244 4.89 12.93 -20.93
C GLU A 244 3.60 13.60 -20.44
N CYS A 245 2.42 13.15 -20.89
CA CYS A 245 1.13 13.64 -20.39
C CYS A 245 0.92 13.32 -18.89
N GLN A 246 1.28 12.11 -18.43
CA GLN A 246 1.20 11.76 -17.01
C GLN A 246 2.14 12.63 -16.16
N GLU A 247 3.38 12.86 -16.60
CA GLU A 247 4.34 13.70 -15.89
C GLU A 247 3.87 15.15 -15.78
N GLN A 248 3.36 15.72 -16.87
CA GLN A 248 2.79 17.06 -16.87
C GLN A 248 1.61 17.18 -15.90
N ALA A 249 0.68 16.22 -15.96
CA ALA A 249 -0.47 16.19 -15.06
C ALA A 249 -0.07 16.05 -13.59
N LEU A 250 0.94 15.21 -13.29
CA LEU A 250 1.49 15.07 -11.94
C LEU A 250 2.03 16.41 -11.45
N ILE A 251 2.84 17.12 -12.25
CA ILE A 251 3.38 18.44 -11.88
C ILE A 251 2.24 19.43 -11.57
N GLN A 252 1.24 19.51 -12.44
CA GLN A 252 0.10 20.41 -12.26
C GLN A 252 -0.71 20.10 -10.99
N MET A 253 -0.95 18.82 -10.69
CA MET A 253 -1.69 18.43 -9.49
C MET A 253 -0.85 18.56 -8.22
N MET A 254 0.48 18.39 -8.29
CA MET A 254 1.39 18.67 -7.19
C MET A 254 1.42 20.16 -6.85
N ASP A 255 1.39 21.04 -7.85
CA ASP A 255 1.26 22.50 -7.62
C ASP A 255 -0.05 22.82 -6.89
N ILE A 256 -1.18 22.25 -7.33
CA ILE A 256 -2.47 22.41 -6.65
C ILE A 256 -2.38 21.92 -5.19
N ALA A 257 -1.82 20.72 -4.96
CA ALA A 257 -1.66 20.15 -3.63
C ALA A 257 -0.81 21.04 -2.72
N GLN A 258 0.27 21.61 -3.24
CA GLN A 258 1.14 22.54 -2.52
C GLN A 258 0.41 23.85 -2.18
N ARG A 259 -0.28 24.48 -3.15
CA ARG A 259 -1.07 25.71 -2.92
C ARG A 259 -2.16 25.51 -1.89
N ARG A 260 -2.75 24.30 -1.83
CA ARG A 260 -3.79 23.92 -0.86
C ARG A 260 -3.23 23.37 0.46
N GLN A 261 -1.91 23.17 0.55
CA GLN A 261 -1.23 22.52 1.69
C GLN A 261 -1.83 21.16 2.06
N MET A 262 -2.23 20.38 1.04
CA MET A 262 -2.87 19.09 1.22
C MET A 262 -1.86 17.95 1.04
N PRO A 263 -2.01 16.85 1.80
CA PRO A 263 -1.25 15.64 1.54
C PRO A 263 -1.63 15.05 0.17
N VAL A 264 -0.73 14.23 -0.39
CA VAL A 264 -0.92 13.58 -1.70
C VAL A 264 -0.98 12.06 -1.56
N ILE A 265 -1.83 11.41 -2.35
CA ILE A 265 -1.86 9.95 -2.53
C ILE A 265 -1.24 9.65 -3.89
N LEU A 266 -0.10 8.94 -3.87
CA LEU A 266 0.70 8.67 -5.06
C LEU A 266 0.45 7.28 -5.62
N HIS A 267 0.29 7.20 -6.94
CA HIS A 267 0.29 5.97 -7.72
C HIS A 267 1.60 5.84 -8.49
N CYS A 268 2.33 4.77 -8.24
CA CYS A 268 3.58 4.45 -8.94
C CYS A 268 3.49 3.01 -9.43
N ARG A 269 3.42 2.80 -10.74
CA ARG A 269 3.35 1.46 -11.31
C ARG A 269 4.22 1.32 -12.55
N ASP A 270 4.98 0.24 -12.59
CA ASP A 270 5.74 -0.20 -13.75
C ASP A 270 5.77 -1.74 -13.82
N GLY A 271 6.70 -2.29 -14.62
CA GLY A 271 6.90 -3.74 -14.77
C GLY A 271 7.66 -4.40 -13.62
N GLY A 272 7.82 -3.73 -12.47
CA GLY A 272 8.61 -4.19 -11.32
C GLY A 272 10.02 -3.60 -11.25
N SER A 273 10.35 -2.62 -12.08
CA SER A 273 11.68 -1.98 -12.11
C SER A 273 11.85 -0.87 -11.08
N GLY A 274 10.76 -0.30 -10.56
CA GLY A 274 10.78 0.88 -9.69
C GLY A 274 11.03 2.19 -10.43
N GLU A 275 11.12 2.18 -11.76
CA GLU A 275 11.31 3.35 -12.63
C GLU A 275 10.21 4.39 -12.42
N ALA A 276 8.95 3.97 -12.27
CA ALA A 276 7.83 4.90 -12.07
C ALA A 276 7.96 5.65 -10.74
N ALA A 277 8.31 4.93 -9.66
CA ALA A 277 8.52 5.53 -8.34
C ALA A 277 9.72 6.49 -8.34
N ALA A 278 10.85 6.07 -8.91
CA ALA A 278 12.05 6.91 -9.03
C ALA A 278 11.76 8.20 -9.82
N ARG A 279 10.97 8.09 -10.90
CA ARG A 279 10.60 9.25 -11.72
C ARG A 279 9.65 10.19 -10.98
N VAL A 280 8.64 9.68 -10.27
CA VAL A 280 7.77 10.49 -9.39
C VAL A 280 8.60 11.26 -8.36
N LEU A 281 9.51 10.60 -7.65
CA LEU A 281 10.39 11.26 -6.67
C LEU A 281 11.24 12.37 -7.30
N THR A 282 11.79 12.11 -8.49
CA THR A 282 12.56 13.11 -9.24
C THR A 282 11.73 14.34 -9.58
N LEU A 283 10.49 14.15 -10.04
CA LEU A 283 9.58 15.24 -10.40
C LEU A 283 9.14 16.05 -9.19
N ILE A 284 8.84 15.36 -8.08
CA ILE A 284 8.49 16.00 -6.81
C ILE A 284 9.68 16.83 -6.32
N HIS A 285 10.88 16.27 -6.20
CA HIS A 285 12.06 17.00 -5.72
C HIS A 285 12.54 18.11 -6.67
N GLY A 286 12.50 17.87 -7.99
CA GLY A 286 12.92 18.82 -9.01
C GLY A 286 11.94 19.97 -9.22
N GLY A 287 10.63 19.73 -9.05
CA GLY A 287 9.60 20.76 -9.15
C GLY A 287 9.73 21.82 -8.05
N PHE A 288 10.08 21.43 -6.82
CA PHE A 288 10.26 22.38 -5.71
C PHE A 288 11.52 23.26 -5.84
N ALA A 289 12.51 22.87 -6.64
CA ALA A 289 13.74 23.65 -6.82
C ALA A 289 13.56 24.86 -7.76
N ASN A 290 12.59 24.81 -8.67
CA ASN A 290 12.37 25.84 -9.70
C ASN A 290 11.27 26.87 -9.33
N LEU A 291 10.75 26.82 -8.10
CA LEU A 291 9.66 27.67 -7.61
C LEU A 291 10.06 28.53 -6.38
N LYS A 292 11.36 28.77 -6.19
CA LYS A 292 11.87 29.74 -5.21
C LYS A 292 12.14 31.09 -5.85
#